data_AF-A0A1V6PMZ2-F1
#
_entry.id   AF-A0A1V6PMZ2-F1
#
_cell.length_a   1.000
_cell.length_b   1.000
_cell.length_c   1.000
_cell.angle_alpha   90.00
_cell.angle_beta   90.00
_cell.angle_gamma   90.00
#
_symmetry.space_group_name_H-M   'P 1'
#
loop_
_entity.id
_entity.type
_entity.pdbx_description
1 polymer ?
#
loop_
_entity_poly.entity_id
_entity_poly.type
_entity_poly.pdbx_seq_one_letter_code
_entity_poly.pdbx_strand_id
1 'polypeptide(L)'
;MEDAMVSEDSLTMVPKADTDTSTEIHRKDIVGNALREVSKKRQSLSDLFTIFASGFALISDGYQNNLMTMVNVLLKVEYPKQYTSAVSTRASNALLIGEIIGQVVVGLTCDYLGRKTAIIFTTVMIVVGGILATASHGVTINGMFWMMTVARGIVGFGAGGEYPASSTSASEAANDLTPKHRGPAFIMVTNFPLSFGGPFAVSIFLIVLMACHQSHYSTVWRVCFGIGCIWPLSVFYFRIRMLNSVLYRRGAIKKHVPYKLILMYYWKPLIGTCGAWFLYDFVTFPNGVFSGTIISSVVRDGTIRQTAEWQLLLGAIALPGVFLGAILCDRIGRKNVMMIGFSGYLVFGLIIGCAYSHITKILPLFVVFYGLMQSSGNFGPGNMLGLISSESYATGVRGTCYGLSAAVGKAGAAIGTQAFTPIKQKLGNQWTFIIAAICGVVGILVTWFFVPNLSGDNLRVRDERFRAYLVANGWDGAMGEDDLRADADDGIVLSVAADRSKEG
;
A
#
# COMPACT_ATOMS: atom_id res chain seq x y z
N MET A 1 27.80 10.48 89.87
CA MET A 1 27.91 11.88 90.30
C MET A 1 29.10 12.44 89.55
N GLU A 2 28.81 13.40 88.65
CA GLU A 2 29.72 14.39 88.02
C GLU A 2 31.00 13.87 87.33
N ASP A 3 31.10 13.92 86.01
CA ASP A 3 31.37 15.08 85.12
C ASP A 3 32.85 15.51 85.04
N ALA A 4 33.29 15.61 83.77
CA ALA A 4 34.28 16.53 83.18
C ALA A 4 35.76 16.12 82.95
N MET A 5 36.21 16.54 81.75
CA MET A 5 37.57 16.84 81.23
C MET A 5 38.38 15.80 80.42
N VAL A 6 38.30 15.95 79.09
CA VAL A 6 39.38 16.11 78.07
C VAL A 6 40.71 15.32 78.20
N SER A 7 41.06 14.53 77.17
CA SER A 7 42.32 14.65 76.40
C SER A 7 42.45 13.58 75.29
N GLU A 8 43.23 13.93 74.26
CA GLU A 8 43.43 13.28 72.96
C GLU A 8 44.15 11.92 72.95
N ASP A 9 43.97 11.25 71.82
CA ASP A 9 44.78 10.18 71.20
C ASP A 9 44.74 8.76 71.78
N SER A 10 44.06 7.85 71.07
CA SER A 10 44.74 6.89 70.19
C SER A 10 43.80 5.88 69.49
N LEU A 11 43.99 5.79 68.16
CA LEU A 11 43.77 4.65 67.26
C LEU A 11 42.37 4.05 67.09
N THR A 12 41.78 4.32 65.92
CA THR A 12 41.58 3.27 64.89
C THR A 12 41.50 3.91 63.51
N MET A 13 42.57 3.77 62.73
CA MET A 13 42.55 4.05 61.29
C MET A 13 41.70 2.98 60.60
N VAL A 14 40.61 3.41 59.96
CA VAL A 14 40.00 2.69 58.83
C VAL A 14 40.11 3.62 57.62
N PRO A 15 40.62 3.17 56.46
CA PRO A 15 40.93 4.06 55.36
C PRO A 15 39.63 4.61 54.75
N LYS A 16 39.62 5.91 54.42
CA LYS A 16 38.70 6.47 53.43
C LYS A 16 38.93 5.73 52.11
N ALA A 17 37.99 4.90 51.71
CA ALA A 17 37.94 4.39 50.34
C ALA A 17 37.43 5.53 49.46
N ASP A 18 38.34 6.17 48.72
CA ASP A 18 38.02 6.97 47.55
C ASP A 18 37.22 6.08 46.60
N THR A 19 35.92 6.31 46.52
CA THR A 19 35.05 5.62 45.57
C THR A 19 35.25 6.29 44.22
N ASP A 20 36.08 5.64 43.42
CA ASP A 20 36.46 5.99 42.06
C ASP A 20 35.28 6.52 41.22
N THR A 21 35.25 7.83 40.98
CA THR A 21 34.30 8.50 40.09
C THR A 21 34.37 7.93 38.67
N SER A 22 35.53 7.38 38.30
CA SER A 22 35.79 6.63 37.06
C SER A 22 34.95 5.36 36.94
N THR A 23 34.77 4.62 38.05
CA THR A 23 34.02 3.34 38.08
C THR A 23 32.51 3.59 38.00
N GLU A 24 32.02 4.70 38.56
CA GLU A 24 30.61 5.07 38.50
C GLU A 24 30.19 5.60 37.11
N ILE A 25 31.09 6.36 36.45
CA ILE A 25 30.92 6.79 35.05
C ILE A 25 30.95 5.56 34.13
N HIS A 26 31.92 4.65 34.31
CA HIS A 26 32.02 3.43 33.50
C HIS A 26 30.79 2.52 33.68
N ARG A 27 30.24 2.41 34.90
CA ARG A 27 29.01 1.66 35.18
C ARG A 27 27.77 2.30 34.55
N LYS A 28 27.66 3.65 34.58
CA LYS A 28 26.57 4.38 33.89
C LYS A 28 26.65 4.22 32.38
N ASP A 29 27.85 4.21 31.80
CA ASP A 29 28.05 3.99 30.37
C ASP A 29 27.73 2.55 29.95
N ILE A 30 28.11 1.55 30.76
CA ILE A 30 27.77 0.14 30.50
C ILE A 30 26.25 -0.08 30.60
N VAL A 31 25.60 0.45 31.65
CA VAL A 31 24.14 0.36 31.80
C VAL A 31 23.42 1.15 30.71
N GLY A 32 23.92 2.33 30.32
CA GLY A 32 23.40 3.14 29.22
C GLY A 32 23.53 2.44 27.87
N ASN A 33 24.66 1.76 27.61
CA ASN A 33 24.88 0.98 26.40
C ASN A 33 24.01 -0.29 26.39
N ALA A 34 23.87 -0.99 27.50
CA ALA A 34 22.97 -2.14 27.62
C ALA A 34 21.49 -1.75 27.44
N LEU A 35 21.06 -0.63 28.02
CA LEU A 35 19.72 -0.08 27.82
C LEU A 35 19.48 0.36 26.37
N ARG A 36 20.50 0.94 25.71
CA ARG A 36 20.46 1.26 24.27
C ARG A 36 20.40 0.01 23.41
N GLU A 37 21.10 -1.07 23.76
CA GLU A 37 21.03 -2.35 23.05
C GLU A 37 19.67 -3.04 23.22
N VAL A 38 19.13 -3.08 24.44
CA VAL A 38 17.79 -3.61 24.71
C VAL A 38 16.72 -2.78 23.99
N SER A 39 16.85 -1.45 23.98
CA SER A 39 15.99 -0.54 23.23
C SER A 39 16.07 -0.80 21.72
N LYS A 40 17.28 -0.94 21.14
CA LYS A 40 17.49 -1.29 19.74
C LYS A 40 16.90 -2.65 19.36
N LYS A 41 17.08 -3.67 20.20
CA LYS A 41 16.52 -5.01 19.97
C LYS A 41 15.00 -5.01 20.01
N ARG A 42 14.41 -4.28 20.97
CA ARG A 42 12.95 -4.09 21.07
C ARG A 42 12.38 -3.31 19.89
N GLN A 43 13.11 -2.31 19.40
CA GLN A 43 12.76 -1.54 18.21
C GLN A 43 12.80 -2.42 16.96
N SER A 44 13.90 -3.16 16.73
CA SER A 44 14.03 -4.08 15.59
C SER A 44 12.94 -5.14 15.54
N LEU A 45 12.56 -5.70 16.71
CA LEU A 45 11.43 -6.63 16.80
C LEU A 45 10.10 -5.92 16.45
N SER A 46 9.88 -4.72 16.95
CA SER A 46 8.68 -3.92 16.62
C SER A 46 8.60 -3.58 15.12
N ASP A 47 9.73 -3.24 14.49
CA ASP A 47 9.81 -2.92 13.07
C ASP A 47 9.51 -4.16 12.21
N LEU A 48 10.05 -5.32 12.61
CA LEU A 48 9.75 -6.60 11.95
C LEU A 48 8.27 -6.97 12.09
N PHE A 49 7.67 -6.83 13.28
CA PHE A 49 6.24 -7.05 13.48
C PHE A 49 5.38 -6.09 12.65
N THR A 50 5.80 -4.82 12.53
CA THR A 50 5.11 -3.81 11.72
C THR A 50 5.13 -4.19 10.24
N ILE A 51 6.25 -4.72 9.74
CA ILE A 51 6.36 -5.24 8.38
C ILE A 51 5.37 -6.38 8.14
N PHE A 52 5.33 -7.38 9.03
CA PHE A 52 4.40 -8.50 8.90
C PHE A 52 2.93 -8.04 8.96
N ALA A 53 2.58 -7.19 9.92
CA ALA A 53 1.23 -6.67 10.05
C ALA A 53 0.80 -5.86 8.81
N SER A 54 1.71 -5.07 8.24
CA SER A 54 1.49 -4.31 7.00
C SER A 54 1.34 -5.24 5.79
N GLY A 55 2.13 -6.32 5.72
CA GLY A 55 2.00 -7.32 4.66
C GLY A 55 0.63 -7.99 4.66
N PHE A 56 0.18 -8.55 5.80
CA PHE A 56 -1.14 -9.19 5.93
C PHE A 56 -2.30 -8.24 5.65
N ALA A 57 -2.19 -6.98 6.07
CA ALA A 57 -3.13 -5.92 5.72
C ALA A 57 -3.28 -5.75 4.21
N LEU A 58 -2.16 -5.73 3.49
CA LEU A 58 -2.16 -5.60 2.03
C LEU A 58 -2.59 -6.89 1.32
N ILE A 59 -2.40 -8.07 1.92
CA ILE A 59 -3.06 -9.31 1.47
C ILE A 59 -4.58 -9.16 1.57
N SER A 60 -5.09 -8.67 2.71
CA SER A 60 -6.52 -8.44 2.89
C SER A 60 -7.06 -7.46 1.85
N ASP A 61 -6.37 -6.36 1.59
CA ASP A 61 -6.74 -5.38 0.58
C ASP A 61 -6.75 -6.00 -0.84
N GLY A 62 -5.70 -6.73 -1.21
CA GLY A 62 -5.62 -7.46 -2.46
C GLY A 62 -6.75 -8.48 -2.62
N TYR A 63 -7.11 -9.19 -1.54
CA TYR A 63 -8.23 -10.12 -1.52
C TYR A 63 -9.57 -9.41 -1.76
N GLN A 64 -9.86 -8.32 -1.04
CA GLN A 64 -11.13 -7.57 -1.16
C GLN A 64 -11.32 -6.97 -2.57
N ASN A 65 -10.23 -6.50 -3.18
CA ASN A 65 -10.21 -5.99 -4.55
C ASN A 65 -10.49 -7.07 -5.59
N ASN A 66 -9.90 -8.26 -5.44
CA ASN A 66 -10.05 -9.36 -6.41
C ASN A 66 -11.23 -10.29 -6.14
N LEU A 67 -11.92 -10.13 -5.01
CA LEU A 67 -13.05 -11.00 -4.64
C LEU A 67 -14.17 -10.98 -5.70
N MET A 68 -14.41 -9.83 -6.33
CA MET A 68 -15.44 -9.73 -7.38
C MET A 68 -15.07 -10.43 -8.68
N THR A 69 -13.81 -10.80 -8.91
CA THR A 69 -13.36 -11.39 -10.18
C THR A 69 -14.13 -12.66 -10.53
N MET A 70 -14.22 -13.62 -9.60
CA MET A 70 -15.00 -14.85 -9.79
C MET A 70 -16.43 -14.74 -9.30
N VAL A 71 -16.71 -13.91 -8.29
CA VAL A 71 -18.09 -13.66 -7.82
C VAL A 71 -18.94 -13.03 -8.92
N ASN A 72 -18.40 -12.16 -9.77
CA ASN A 72 -19.09 -11.63 -10.94
C ASN A 72 -19.54 -12.74 -11.91
N VAL A 73 -18.68 -13.74 -12.15
CA VAL A 73 -19.00 -14.88 -13.02
C VAL A 73 -20.12 -15.72 -12.40
N LEU A 74 -20.00 -16.02 -11.09
CA LEU A 74 -20.98 -16.81 -10.35
C LEU A 74 -22.35 -16.12 -10.29
N LEU A 75 -22.40 -14.84 -9.90
CA LEU A 75 -23.66 -14.10 -9.77
C LEU A 75 -24.38 -13.91 -11.11
N LYS A 76 -23.63 -13.87 -12.22
CA LYS A 76 -24.22 -13.83 -13.56
C LYS A 76 -24.91 -15.15 -13.93
N VAL A 77 -24.41 -16.28 -13.44
CA VAL A 77 -25.03 -17.60 -13.63
C VAL A 77 -26.22 -17.78 -12.68
N GLU A 78 -26.09 -17.36 -11.42
CA GLU A 78 -27.14 -17.51 -10.41
C GLU A 78 -28.34 -16.58 -10.64
N TYR A 79 -28.09 -15.33 -11.06
CA TYR A 79 -29.13 -14.30 -11.24
C TYR A 79 -29.10 -13.68 -12.64
N PRO A 80 -29.38 -14.44 -13.71
CA PRO A 80 -29.17 -13.99 -15.10
C PRO A 80 -30.06 -12.80 -15.51
N LYS A 81 -31.24 -12.64 -14.92
CA LYS A 81 -32.16 -11.54 -15.25
C LYS A 81 -31.83 -10.24 -14.50
N GLN A 82 -31.36 -10.36 -13.26
CA GLN A 82 -31.16 -9.22 -12.35
C GLN A 82 -29.70 -8.73 -12.34
N TYR A 83 -28.73 -9.62 -12.55
CA TYR A 83 -27.30 -9.30 -12.53
C TYR A 83 -26.83 -8.74 -13.89
N THR A 84 -27.31 -7.54 -14.20
CA THR A 84 -26.93 -6.82 -15.42
C THR A 84 -25.50 -6.27 -15.32
N SER A 85 -24.92 -5.88 -16.46
CA SER A 85 -23.60 -5.25 -16.51
C SER A 85 -23.53 -3.98 -15.63
N ALA A 86 -24.63 -3.25 -15.48
CA ALA A 86 -24.72 -2.10 -14.59
C ALA A 86 -24.59 -2.49 -13.11
N VAL A 87 -25.23 -3.60 -12.70
CA VAL A 87 -25.14 -4.11 -11.32
C VAL A 87 -23.75 -4.65 -11.01
N SER A 88 -23.17 -5.42 -11.93
CA SER A 88 -21.79 -5.93 -11.80
C SER A 88 -20.77 -4.80 -11.69
N THR A 89 -20.91 -3.78 -12.55
CA THR A 89 -20.06 -2.58 -12.50
C THR A 89 -20.25 -1.84 -11.17
N ARG A 90 -21.49 -1.57 -10.75
CA ARG A 90 -21.79 -0.87 -9.50
C ARG A 90 -21.22 -1.59 -8.27
N ALA A 91 -21.44 -2.90 -8.14
CA ALA A 91 -20.96 -3.67 -7.00
C ALA A 91 -19.43 -3.73 -6.95
N SER A 92 -18.79 -3.85 -8.12
CA SER A 92 -17.33 -3.83 -8.24
C SER A 92 -16.76 -2.45 -7.88
N ASN A 93 -17.36 -1.39 -8.41
CA ASN A 93 -16.89 -0.01 -8.27
C ASN A 93 -17.14 0.58 -6.87
N ALA A 94 -18.13 0.07 -6.12
CA ALA A 94 -18.44 0.57 -4.79
C ALA A 94 -17.25 0.46 -3.82
N LEU A 95 -16.45 -0.62 -3.92
CA LEU A 95 -15.21 -0.77 -3.15
C LEU A 95 -14.24 0.37 -3.48
N LEU A 96 -14.00 0.64 -4.76
CA LEU A 96 -13.06 1.67 -5.22
C LEU A 96 -13.48 3.08 -4.79
N ILE A 97 -14.77 3.40 -4.90
CA ILE A 97 -15.30 4.68 -4.40
C ILE A 97 -15.12 4.80 -2.88
N GLY A 98 -15.38 3.72 -2.15
CA GLY A 98 -15.09 3.65 -0.72
C GLY A 98 -13.61 3.93 -0.44
N GLU A 99 -12.70 3.29 -1.18
CA GLU A 99 -11.25 3.45 -1.01
C GLU A 99 -10.79 4.89 -1.23
N ILE A 100 -11.30 5.59 -2.26
CA ILE A 100 -10.97 7.00 -2.52
C ILE A 100 -11.35 7.85 -1.30
N ILE A 101 -12.58 7.69 -0.79
CA ILE A 101 -13.07 8.45 0.36
C ILE A 101 -12.24 8.10 1.59
N GLY A 102 -11.95 6.82 1.81
CA GLY A 102 -11.10 6.34 2.90
C GLY A 102 -9.69 6.91 2.85
N GLN A 103 -9.04 6.91 1.68
CA GLN A 103 -7.69 7.44 1.48
C GLN A 103 -7.62 8.94 1.75
N VAL A 104 -8.63 9.71 1.31
CA VAL A 104 -8.69 11.16 1.56
C VAL A 104 -8.99 11.46 3.03
N VAL A 105 -10.04 10.85 3.59
CA VAL A 105 -10.47 11.14 4.98
C VAL A 105 -9.43 10.66 5.97
N VAL A 106 -8.97 9.41 5.87
CA VAL A 106 -8.00 8.85 6.81
C VAL A 106 -6.61 9.45 6.55
N GLY A 107 -6.24 9.74 5.29
CA GLY A 107 -4.98 10.39 4.97
C GLY A 107 -4.87 11.83 5.49
N LEU A 108 -5.99 12.57 5.58
CA LEU A 108 -6.01 13.91 6.19
C LEU A 108 -6.15 13.87 7.72
N THR A 109 -6.81 12.84 8.26
CA THR A 109 -7.08 12.75 9.70
C THR A 109 -6.04 11.96 10.48
N CYS A 110 -5.20 11.14 9.84
CA CYS A 110 -4.18 10.32 10.51
C CYS A 110 -3.14 11.14 11.27
N ASP A 111 -2.84 12.33 10.77
CA ASP A 111 -1.84 13.23 11.37
C ASP A 111 -2.38 13.90 12.64
N TYR A 112 -3.71 14.05 12.78
CA TYR A 112 -4.37 14.67 13.92
C TYR A 112 -4.87 13.66 14.97
N LEU A 113 -5.45 12.52 14.53
CA LEU A 113 -6.07 11.50 15.41
C LEU A 113 -5.07 10.46 15.94
N GLY A 114 -3.84 10.47 15.40
CA GLY A 114 -2.83 9.46 15.65
C GLY A 114 -3.02 8.20 14.79
N ARG A 115 -1.93 7.74 14.16
CA ARG A 115 -1.92 6.59 13.23
C ARG A 115 -2.56 5.33 13.81
N LYS A 116 -2.34 5.04 15.10
CA LYS A 116 -2.93 3.87 15.78
C LYS A 116 -4.46 3.88 15.77
N THR A 117 -5.09 5.01 16.09
CA THR A 117 -6.54 5.15 16.14
C THR A 117 -7.15 5.01 14.75
N ALA A 118 -6.51 5.63 13.75
CA ALA A 118 -6.89 5.52 12.35
C ALA A 118 -6.86 4.07 11.85
N ILE A 119 -5.76 3.34 12.12
CA ILE A 119 -5.57 1.93 11.72
C ILE A 119 -6.65 1.03 12.34
N ILE A 120 -6.94 1.19 13.63
CA ILE A 120 -7.97 0.40 14.33
C ILE A 120 -9.35 0.68 13.72
N PHE A 121 -9.69 1.95 13.52
CA PHE A 121 -10.96 2.35 12.92
C PHE A 121 -11.15 1.76 11.51
N THR A 122 -10.11 1.82 10.67
CA THR A 122 -10.16 1.26 9.32
C THR A 122 -10.40 -0.24 9.32
N THR A 123 -9.73 -0.99 10.20
CA THR A 123 -9.94 -2.45 10.30
C THR A 123 -11.34 -2.80 10.77
N VAL A 124 -11.90 -2.05 11.72
CA VAL A 124 -13.29 -2.23 12.15
C VAL A 124 -14.25 -2.03 10.97
N MET A 125 -14.04 -1.00 10.13
CA MET A 125 -14.86 -0.79 8.94
C MET A 125 -14.75 -1.95 7.94
N ILE A 126 -13.55 -2.49 7.70
CA ILE A 126 -13.37 -3.67 6.82
C ILE A 126 -14.17 -4.86 7.36
N VAL A 127 -14.05 -5.16 8.66
CA VAL A 127 -14.72 -6.31 9.28
C VAL A 127 -16.24 -6.14 9.28
N VAL A 128 -16.75 -4.99 9.71
CA VAL A 128 -18.20 -4.70 9.73
C VAL A 128 -18.76 -4.73 8.31
N GLY A 129 -18.10 -4.07 7.37
CA GLY A 129 -18.50 -4.07 5.97
C GLY A 129 -18.49 -5.48 5.37
N GLY A 130 -17.48 -6.30 5.70
CA GLY A 130 -17.37 -7.67 5.21
C GLY A 130 -18.44 -8.60 5.80
N ILE A 131 -18.79 -8.43 7.08
CA ILE A 131 -19.91 -9.13 7.72
C ILE A 131 -21.23 -8.73 7.05
N LEU A 132 -21.45 -7.44 6.80
CA LEU A 132 -22.64 -6.94 6.08
C LEU A 132 -22.71 -7.48 4.64
N ALA A 133 -21.57 -7.59 3.95
CA ALA A 133 -21.51 -8.16 2.60
C ALA A 133 -21.84 -9.66 2.62
N THR A 134 -21.31 -10.40 3.60
CA THR A 134 -21.59 -11.83 3.82
C THR A 134 -23.05 -12.08 4.15
N ALA A 135 -23.61 -11.26 5.04
CA ALA A 135 -25.00 -11.31 5.47
C ALA A 135 -25.96 -10.61 4.49
N SER A 136 -25.49 -10.18 3.31
CA SER A 136 -26.33 -9.40 2.39
C SER A 136 -27.59 -10.17 2.00
N HIS A 137 -28.74 -9.63 2.37
CA HIS A 137 -30.05 -10.20 2.13
C HIS A 137 -31.04 -9.05 1.95
N GLY A 138 -32.03 -9.22 1.09
CA GLY A 138 -33.04 -8.20 0.87
C GLY A 138 -34.36 -8.83 0.52
N VAL A 139 -35.44 -8.12 0.82
CA VAL A 139 -36.82 -8.51 0.44
C VAL A 139 -36.93 -8.74 -1.07
N THR A 140 -36.13 -8.01 -1.86
CA THR A 140 -35.94 -8.24 -3.29
C THR A 140 -34.48 -8.54 -3.60
N ILE A 141 -34.24 -9.27 -4.71
CA ILE A 141 -32.88 -9.54 -5.24
C ILE A 141 -32.13 -8.21 -5.50
N ASN A 142 -32.83 -7.19 -6.00
CA ASN A 142 -32.25 -5.86 -6.19
C ASN A 142 -31.85 -5.22 -4.85
N GLY A 143 -32.67 -5.38 -3.80
CA GLY A 143 -32.34 -4.95 -2.44
C GLY A 143 -31.10 -5.65 -1.88
N MET A 144 -30.96 -6.96 -2.12
CA MET A 144 -29.74 -7.72 -1.77
C MET A 144 -28.50 -7.12 -2.43
N PHE A 145 -28.56 -6.83 -3.74
CA PHE A 145 -27.42 -6.21 -4.45
C PHE A 145 -27.12 -4.78 -3.98
N TRP A 146 -28.12 -4.01 -3.56
CA TRP A 146 -27.89 -2.70 -2.93
C TRP A 146 -27.21 -2.82 -1.58
N MET A 147 -27.66 -3.74 -0.72
CA MET A 147 -26.99 -4.02 0.55
C MET A 147 -25.53 -4.45 0.33
N MET A 148 -25.28 -5.34 -0.64
CA MET A 148 -23.93 -5.74 -1.04
C MET A 148 -23.10 -4.55 -1.55
N THR A 149 -23.69 -3.67 -2.35
CA THR A 149 -23.03 -2.46 -2.87
C THR A 149 -22.60 -1.53 -1.73
N VAL A 150 -23.50 -1.23 -0.80
CA VAL A 150 -23.21 -0.37 0.36
C VAL A 150 -22.17 -1.02 1.27
N ALA A 151 -22.33 -2.31 1.56
CA ALA A 151 -21.37 -3.06 2.37
C ALA A 151 -19.96 -3.04 1.75
N ARG A 152 -19.83 -3.22 0.43
CA ARG A 152 -18.55 -3.08 -0.27
C ARG A 152 -17.98 -1.68 -0.21
N GLY A 153 -18.82 -0.64 -0.24
CA GLY A 153 -18.38 0.74 0.00
C GLY A 153 -17.77 0.95 1.39
N ILE A 154 -18.36 0.34 2.43
CA ILE A 154 -17.84 0.38 3.80
C ILE A 154 -16.49 -0.35 3.90
N VAL A 155 -16.39 -1.55 3.29
CA VAL A 155 -15.13 -2.28 3.20
C VAL A 155 -14.08 -1.43 2.49
N GLY A 156 -14.45 -0.81 1.37
CA GLY A 156 -13.58 0.05 0.59
C GLY A 156 -13.05 1.22 1.41
N PHE A 157 -13.91 1.89 2.18
CA PHE A 157 -13.48 2.98 3.07
C PHE A 157 -12.40 2.53 4.05
N GLY A 158 -12.58 1.36 4.67
CA GLY A 158 -11.57 0.79 5.57
C GLY A 158 -10.27 0.44 4.85
N ALA A 159 -10.36 -0.29 3.73
CA ALA A 159 -9.20 -0.69 2.93
C ALA A 159 -8.41 0.52 2.41
N GLY A 160 -9.10 1.56 1.95
CA GLY A 160 -8.51 2.79 1.47
C GLY A 160 -7.72 3.53 2.55
N GLY A 161 -8.26 3.67 3.76
CA GLY A 161 -7.52 4.35 4.83
C GLY A 161 -6.32 3.55 5.35
N GLU A 162 -6.42 2.23 5.32
CA GLU A 162 -5.40 1.30 5.78
C GLU A 162 -4.17 1.24 4.84
N TYR A 163 -4.39 1.43 3.53
CA TYR A 163 -3.37 1.28 2.50
C TYR A 163 -2.22 2.30 2.60
N PRO A 164 -2.45 3.63 2.66
CA PRO A 164 -1.39 4.62 2.87
C PRO A 164 -0.68 4.45 4.21
N ALA A 165 -1.44 4.15 5.27
CA ALA A 165 -0.89 3.97 6.62
C ALA A 165 0.06 2.76 6.68
N SER A 166 -0.34 1.63 6.10
CA SER A 166 0.49 0.41 6.07
C SER A 166 1.70 0.58 5.16
N SER A 167 1.53 1.21 3.99
CA SER A 167 2.62 1.41 3.03
C SER A 167 3.70 2.36 3.57
N THR A 168 3.30 3.48 4.18
CA THR A 168 4.25 4.41 4.80
C THR A 168 4.97 3.79 5.99
N SER A 169 4.26 3.07 6.85
CA SER A 169 4.86 2.35 7.98
C SER A 169 5.86 1.28 7.52
N ALA A 170 5.52 0.52 6.48
CA ALA A 170 6.42 -0.46 5.87
C ALA A 170 7.67 0.20 5.26
N SER A 171 7.51 1.35 4.60
CA SER A 171 8.65 2.10 4.05
C SER A 171 9.59 2.63 5.13
N GLU A 172 9.04 3.09 6.25
CA GLU A 172 9.81 3.59 7.39
C GLU A 172 10.56 2.44 8.07
N ALA A 173 9.89 1.31 8.34
CA ALA A 173 10.54 0.13 8.91
C ALA A 173 11.62 -0.48 7.98
N ALA A 174 11.37 -0.51 6.67
CA ALA A 174 12.36 -0.99 5.70
C ALA A 174 13.60 -0.09 5.61
N ASN A 175 13.46 1.21 5.90
CA ASN A 175 14.59 2.13 5.96
C ASN A 175 15.55 1.77 7.11
N ASP A 176 15.01 1.36 8.24
CA ASP A 176 15.81 1.08 9.44
C ASP A 176 16.45 -0.32 9.38
N LEU A 177 15.75 -1.31 8.81
CA LEU A 177 16.23 -2.69 8.70
C LEU A 177 17.14 -2.95 7.49
N THR A 178 16.88 -2.33 6.34
CA THR A 178 17.55 -2.65 5.07
C THR A 178 17.82 -1.42 4.19
N PRO A 179 18.62 -0.44 4.66
CA PRO A 179 18.82 0.83 3.95
C PRO A 179 19.40 0.67 2.53
N LYS A 180 20.26 -0.35 2.31
CA LYS A 180 20.86 -0.62 0.98
C LYS A 180 19.90 -1.28 -0.03
N HIS A 181 18.86 -1.96 0.44
CA HIS A 181 17.90 -2.71 -0.40
C HIS A 181 16.46 -2.30 -0.08
N ARG A 182 16.25 -1.02 0.23
CA ARG A 182 14.96 -0.49 0.66
C ARG A 182 13.87 -0.67 -0.40
N GLY A 183 14.22 -0.47 -1.67
CA GLY A 183 13.28 -0.63 -2.79
C GLY A 183 12.69 -2.04 -2.88
N PRO A 184 13.54 -3.07 -3.04
CA PRO A 184 13.10 -4.46 -3.04
C PRO A 184 12.34 -4.85 -1.77
N ALA A 185 12.82 -4.44 -0.58
CA ALA A 185 12.14 -4.74 0.68
C ALA A 185 10.74 -4.11 0.74
N PHE A 186 10.59 -2.84 0.35
CA PHE A 186 9.30 -2.19 0.28
C PHE A 186 8.35 -2.92 -0.67
N ILE A 187 8.81 -3.31 -1.85
CA ILE A 187 7.99 -4.02 -2.85
C ILE A 187 7.52 -5.38 -2.32
N MET A 188 8.42 -6.12 -1.66
CA MET A 188 8.12 -7.43 -1.10
C MET A 188 7.10 -7.38 0.05
N VAL A 189 7.05 -6.26 0.77
CA VAL A 189 6.08 -6.06 1.88
C VAL A 189 4.78 -5.44 1.39
N THR A 190 4.79 -4.74 0.25
CA THR A 190 3.64 -4.01 -0.25
C THR A 190 3.00 -4.67 -1.47
N ASN A 191 3.63 -4.54 -2.63
CA ASN A 191 3.04 -4.97 -3.89
C ASN A 191 2.95 -6.49 -4.03
N PHE A 192 3.87 -7.26 -3.43
CA PHE A 192 3.76 -8.73 -3.45
C PHE A 192 2.50 -9.24 -2.73
N PRO A 193 2.26 -8.89 -1.46
CA PRO A 193 0.99 -9.17 -0.79
C PRO A 193 -0.26 -8.74 -1.55
N LEU A 194 -0.26 -7.52 -2.09
CA LEU A 194 -1.38 -6.97 -2.84
C LEU A 194 -1.67 -7.79 -4.11
N SER A 195 -0.62 -8.09 -4.90
CA SER A 195 -0.71 -8.85 -6.14
C SER A 195 -1.06 -10.32 -5.89
N PHE A 196 -0.58 -10.89 -4.78
CA PHE A 196 -0.90 -12.25 -4.34
C PHE A 196 -2.38 -12.41 -3.96
N GLY A 197 -3.03 -11.33 -3.50
CA GLY A 197 -4.46 -11.32 -3.16
C GLY A 197 -5.37 -11.81 -4.30
N GLY A 198 -4.99 -11.62 -5.57
CA GLY A 198 -5.73 -12.11 -6.73
C GLY A 198 -5.75 -13.64 -6.83
N PRO A 199 -4.61 -14.30 -7.09
CA PRO A 199 -4.48 -15.75 -7.06
C PRO A 199 -5.07 -16.36 -5.79
N PHE A 200 -4.83 -15.72 -4.64
CA PHE A 200 -5.31 -16.17 -3.36
C PHE A 200 -6.85 -16.18 -3.26
N ALA A 201 -7.51 -15.10 -3.71
CA ALA A 201 -8.97 -15.03 -3.76
C ALA A 201 -9.56 -16.11 -4.67
N VAL A 202 -8.92 -16.38 -5.81
CA VAL A 202 -9.36 -17.40 -6.76
C VAL A 202 -9.15 -18.82 -6.20
N SER A 203 -8.05 -19.07 -5.50
CA SER A 203 -7.82 -20.35 -4.81
C SER A 203 -8.87 -20.61 -3.73
N ILE A 204 -9.20 -19.61 -2.90
CA ILE A 204 -10.26 -19.74 -1.90
C ILE A 204 -11.61 -20.00 -2.58
N PHE A 205 -11.92 -19.24 -3.64
CA PHE A 205 -13.14 -19.44 -4.42
C PHE A 205 -13.25 -20.88 -4.97
N LEU A 206 -12.17 -21.44 -5.52
CA LEU A 206 -12.13 -22.82 -6.01
C LEU A 206 -12.38 -23.85 -4.89
N ILE A 207 -11.72 -23.68 -3.75
CA ILE A 207 -11.89 -24.57 -2.59
C ILE A 207 -13.35 -24.56 -2.12
N VAL A 208 -13.93 -23.37 -1.95
CA VAL A 208 -15.32 -23.21 -1.50
C VAL A 208 -16.29 -23.75 -2.54
N LEU A 209 -16.07 -23.49 -3.83
CA LEU A 209 -16.91 -24.00 -4.93
C LEU A 209 -16.94 -25.53 -4.95
N MET A 210 -15.77 -26.17 -4.72
CA MET A 210 -15.66 -27.62 -4.65
C MET A 210 -16.32 -28.19 -3.39
N ALA A 211 -16.14 -27.55 -2.24
CA ALA A 211 -16.81 -27.93 -0.99
C ALA A 211 -18.34 -27.83 -1.09
N CYS A 212 -18.87 -26.90 -1.89
CA CYS A 212 -20.29 -26.74 -2.14
C CYS A 212 -20.82 -27.59 -3.32
N HIS A 213 -20.04 -28.58 -3.80
CA HIS A 213 -20.41 -29.52 -4.86
C HIS A 213 -20.88 -28.83 -6.17
N GLN A 214 -20.40 -27.62 -6.44
CA GLN A 214 -20.77 -26.81 -7.61
C GLN A 214 -22.27 -26.50 -7.78
N SER A 215 -23.09 -26.62 -6.73
CA SER A 215 -24.55 -26.42 -6.80
C SER A 215 -25.07 -25.27 -5.92
N HIS A 216 -24.45 -25.02 -4.75
CA HIS A 216 -24.92 -24.01 -3.79
C HIS A 216 -24.27 -22.63 -3.97
N TYR A 217 -24.53 -21.98 -5.11
CA TYR A 217 -23.88 -20.71 -5.49
C TYR A 217 -24.04 -19.59 -4.45
N SER A 218 -25.23 -19.44 -3.86
CA SER A 218 -25.49 -18.47 -2.79
C SER A 218 -24.53 -18.63 -1.60
N THR A 219 -24.28 -19.88 -1.20
CA THR A 219 -23.36 -20.20 -0.10
C THR A 219 -21.92 -19.89 -0.50
N VAL A 220 -21.53 -20.20 -1.74
CA VAL A 220 -20.15 -20.00 -2.23
C VAL A 220 -19.74 -18.53 -2.14
N TRP A 221 -20.52 -17.61 -2.70
CA TRP A 221 -20.12 -16.20 -2.67
C TRP A 221 -20.15 -15.64 -1.25
N ARG A 222 -21.15 -15.98 -0.42
CA ARG A 222 -21.23 -15.54 0.98
C ARG A 222 -20.00 -15.99 1.79
N VAL A 223 -19.62 -17.25 1.69
CA VAL A 223 -18.44 -17.78 2.38
C VAL A 223 -17.17 -17.09 1.91
N CYS A 224 -17.04 -16.79 0.61
CA CYS A 224 -15.90 -16.02 0.10
C CYS A 224 -15.83 -14.62 0.73
N PHE A 225 -16.95 -13.90 0.85
CA PHE A 225 -16.98 -12.62 1.59
C PHE A 225 -16.61 -12.81 3.06
N GLY A 226 -17.13 -13.85 3.71
CA GLY A 226 -16.90 -14.13 5.13
C GLY A 226 -15.44 -14.43 5.45
N ILE A 227 -14.77 -15.22 4.61
CA ILE A 227 -13.32 -15.49 4.72
C ILE A 227 -12.51 -14.19 4.58
N GLY A 228 -13.01 -13.22 3.80
CA GLY A 228 -12.42 -11.89 3.68
C GLY A 228 -12.33 -11.11 4.99
N CYS A 229 -13.14 -11.45 6.01
CA CYS A 229 -13.07 -10.84 7.33
C CYS A 229 -12.01 -11.47 8.24
N ILE A 230 -11.53 -12.67 7.94
CA ILE A 230 -10.59 -13.41 8.80
C ILE A 230 -9.21 -12.74 8.79
N TRP A 231 -8.76 -12.28 7.62
CA TRP A 231 -7.47 -11.62 7.44
C TRP A 231 -7.31 -10.31 8.23
N PRO A 232 -8.24 -9.34 8.16
CA PRO A 232 -8.15 -8.13 8.97
C PRO A 232 -8.28 -8.44 10.47
N LEU A 233 -9.05 -9.46 10.86
CA LEU A 233 -9.16 -9.89 12.26
C LEU A 233 -7.87 -10.50 12.81
N SER A 234 -7.14 -11.30 12.01
CA SER A 234 -5.90 -11.93 12.45
C SER A 234 -4.80 -10.92 12.78
N VAL A 235 -4.80 -9.76 12.10
CA VAL A 235 -3.87 -8.66 12.37
C VAL A 235 -4.39 -7.62 13.36
N PHE A 236 -5.68 -7.66 13.70
CA PHE A 236 -6.30 -6.65 14.56
C PHE A 236 -5.62 -6.54 15.93
N TYR A 237 -5.34 -7.69 16.56
CA TYR A 237 -4.62 -7.72 17.84
C TYR A 237 -3.23 -7.09 17.75
N PHE A 238 -2.49 -7.41 16.68
CA PHE A 238 -1.15 -6.87 16.46
C PHE A 238 -1.17 -5.37 16.19
N ARG A 239 -2.20 -4.86 15.52
CA ARG A 239 -2.40 -3.42 15.27
C ARG A 239 -2.64 -2.62 16.54
N ILE A 240 -3.38 -3.18 17.49
CA ILE A 240 -3.57 -2.54 18.81
C ILE A 240 -2.22 -2.39 19.55
N ARG A 241 -1.23 -3.22 19.23
CA ARG A 241 0.10 -3.23 19.87
C ARG A 241 1.20 -2.53 19.07
N MET A 242 0.91 -2.03 17.88
CA MET A 242 1.88 -1.37 17.02
C MET A 242 2.29 0.00 17.60
N LEU A 243 3.59 0.28 17.61
CA LEU A 243 4.18 1.56 18.02
C LEU A 243 4.44 2.43 16.79
N ASN A 244 4.32 3.75 16.94
CA ASN A 244 4.68 4.69 15.86
C ASN A 244 6.20 4.67 15.61
N SER A 245 6.62 4.74 14.35
CA SER A 245 8.05 4.76 13.99
C SER A 245 8.76 6.01 14.51
N VAL A 246 10.05 5.90 14.87
CA VAL A 246 10.84 7.03 15.38
C VAL A 246 10.98 8.13 14.32
N LEU A 247 11.07 7.75 13.04
CA LEU A 247 11.18 8.69 11.92
C LEU A 247 9.93 9.56 11.74
N TYR A 248 8.73 8.96 11.86
CA TYR A 248 7.48 9.72 11.87
C TYR A 248 7.41 10.67 13.06
N ARG A 249 7.78 10.19 14.26
CA ARG A 249 7.73 10.99 15.48
C ARG A 249 8.67 12.20 15.42
N ARG A 250 9.81 12.11 14.73
CA ARG A 250 10.73 13.23 14.51
C ARG A 250 10.27 14.23 13.44
N GLY A 251 9.67 13.73 12.36
CA GLY A 251 9.29 14.56 11.20
C GLY A 251 7.85 15.08 11.19
N ALA A 252 7.01 14.68 12.14
CA ALA A 252 5.58 14.97 12.11
C ALA A 252 5.28 16.48 12.21
N ILE A 253 4.51 17.02 11.28
CA ILE A 253 3.97 18.39 11.33
C ILE A 253 2.52 18.30 11.85
N LYS A 254 2.30 18.54 13.14
CA LYS A 254 0.98 18.39 13.77
C LYS A 254 0.08 19.63 13.69
N LYS A 255 0.64 20.82 13.47
CA LYS A 255 -0.08 22.10 13.43
C LYS A 255 0.45 22.99 12.30
N HIS A 256 -0.41 23.82 11.70
CA HIS A 256 -0.08 24.77 10.62
C HIS A 256 0.62 24.14 9.41
N VAL A 257 0.04 23.08 8.85
CA VAL A 257 0.57 22.39 7.66
C VAL A 257 0.55 23.33 6.44
N PRO A 258 1.71 23.64 5.82
CA PRO A 258 1.78 24.63 4.75
C PRO A 258 1.48 24.01 3.38
N TYR A 259 0.21 23.64 3.14
CA TYR A 259 -0.24 22.95 1.91
C TYR A 259 0.18 23.66 0.60
N LYS A 260 0.15 25.00 0.58
CA LYS A 260 0.58 25.77 -0.60
C LYS A 260 2.06 25.57 -0.91
N LEU A 261 2.92 25.65 0.10
CA LEU A 261 4.37 25.46 -0.06
C LEU A 261 4.70 24.03 -0.45
N ILE A 262 3.98 23.05 0.14
CA ILE A 262 4.09 21.63 -0.22
C ILE A 262 3.77 21.43 -1.71
N LEU A 263 2.64 21.97 -2.18
CA LEU A 263 2.23 21.85 -3.58
C LEU A 263 3.25 22.51 -4.52
N MET A 264 3.73 23.71 -4.19
CA MET A 264 4.72 24.42 -5.01
C MET A 264 6.08 23.71 -5.06
N TYR A 265 6.48 23.02 -3.99
CA TYR A 265 7.72 22.24 -3.99
C TYR A 265 7.58 20.91 -4.73
N TYR A 266 6.47 20.20 -4.54
CA TYR A 266 6.27 18.83 -5.03
C TYR A 266 5.41 18.71 -6.30
N TRP A 267 5.04 19.81 -6.98
CA TRP A 267 4.11 19.74 -8.12
C TRP A 267 4.56 18.78 -9.24
N LYS A 268 5.85 18.73 -9.58
CA LYS A 268 6.37 17.80 -10.61
C LYS A 268 6.26 16.34 -10.17
N PRO A 269 6.84 15.93 -9.02
CA PRO A 269 6.63 14.58 -8.48
C PRO A 269 5.16 14.20 -8.33
N LEU A 270 4.30 15.11 -7.88
CA LEU A 270 2.86 14.87 -7.73
C LEU A 270 2.17 14.58 -9.07
N ILE A 271 2.45 15.36 -10.12
CA ILE A 271 1.91 15.05 -11.45
C ILE A 271 2.41 13.69 -11.93
N GLY A 272 3.70 13.38 -11.70
CA GLY A 272 4.30 12.10 -12.05
C GLY A 272 3.66 10.92 -11.34
N THR A 273 3.53 10.97 -10.02
CA THR A 273 2.95 9.88 -9.22
C THR A 273 1.46 9.78 -9.45
N CYS A 274 0.68 10.86 -9.31
CA CYS A 274 -0.77 10.84 -9.50
C CYS A 274 -1.15 10.44 -10.93
N GLY A 275 -0.51 11.04 -11.94
CA GLY A 275 -0.83 10.80 -13.34
C GLY A 275 -0.51 9.38 -13.78
N ALA A 276 0.68 8.86 -13.42
CA ALA A 276 1.03 7.49 -13.75
C ALA A 276 0.19 6.46 -12.98
N TRP A 277 -0.15 6.75 -11.71
CA TRP A 277 -1.01 5.86 -10.91
C TRP A 277 -2.41 5.80 -11.50
N PHE A 278 -2.98 6.95 -11.86
CA PHE A 278 -4.28 7.04 -12.53
C PHE A 278 -4.30 6.20 -13.81
N LEU A 279 -3.30 6.35 -14.68
CA LEU A 279 -3.24 5.65 -15.96
C LEU A 279 -3.10 4.14 -15.79
N TYR A 280 -2.28 3.71 -14.83
CA TYR A 280 -2.14 2.30 -14.50
C TYR A 280 -3.45 1.72 -13.96
N ASP A 281 -4.05 2.40 -12.97
CA ASP A 281 -5.25 1.92 -12.29
C ASP A 281 -6.48 1.91 -13.20
N PHE A 282 -6.59 2.90 -14.09
CA PHE A 282 -7.62 2.98 -15.14
C PHE A 282 -7.69 1.71 -15.99
N VAL A 283 -6.57 1.02 -16.16
CA VAL A 283 -6.47 -0.20 -16.95
C VAL A 283 -6.48 -1.44 -16.06
N THR A 284 -5.65 -1.47 -15.03
CA THR A 284 -5.36 -2.70 -14.29
C THR A 284 -6.56 -3.19 -13.48
N PHE A 285 -7.34 -2.28 -12.88
CA PHE A 285 -8.49 -2.64 -12.06
C PHE A 285 -9.66 -3.23 -12.87
N PRO A 286 -10.16 -2.59 -13.94
CA PRO A 286 -11.18 -3.21 -14.76
C PRO A 286 -10.71 -4.54 -15.36
N ASN A 287 -9.46 -4.60 -15.81
CA ASN A 287 -8.89 -5.85 -16.31
C ASN A 287 -8.84 -6.92 -15.22
N GLY A 288 -8.43 -6.62 -13.99
CA GLY A 288 -8.42 -7.60 -12.90
C GLY A 288 -9.81 -8.02 -12.41
N VAL A 289 -10.71 -7.07 -12.19
CA VAL A 289 -12.05 -7.32 -11.63
C VAL A 289 -12.98 -8.00 -12.64
N PHE A 290 -12.81 -7.73 -13.93
CA PHE A 290 -13.61 -8.37 -14.97
C PHE A 290 -12.87 -9.50 -15.70
N SER A 291 -11.60 -9.81 -15.39
CA SER A 291 -10.86 -10.88 -16.09
C SER A 291 -11.58 -12.22 -16.04
N GLY A 292 -12.21 -12.57 -14.91
CA GLY A 292 -13.00 -13.81 -14.81
C GLY A 292 -14.17 -13.83 -15.81
N THR A 293 -14.84 -12.70 -16.00
CA THR A 293 -15.94 -12.55 -16.99
C THR A 293 -15.43 -12.48 -18.43
N ILE A 294 -14.23 -11.95 -18.65
CA ILE A 294 -13.56 -11.96 -19.96
C ILE A 294 -13.20 -13.40 -20.31
N ILE A 295 -12.51 -14.11 -19.42
CA ILE A 295 -12.13 -15.52 -19.61
C ILE A 295 -13.38 -16.38 -19.81
N SER A 296 -14.42 -16.23 -18.99
CA SER A 296 -15.66 -17.00 -19.14
C SER A 296 -16.35 -16.77 -20.50
N SER A 297 -16.12 -15.63 -21.16
CA SER A 297 -16.66 -15.36 -22.49
C SER A 297 -15.85 -15.96 -23.63
N VAL A 298 -14.60 -16.37 -23.35
CA VAL A 298 -13.69 -17.00 -24.31
C VAL A 298 -13.72 -18.52 -24.16
N VAL A 299 -13.93 -19.04 -22.95
CA VAL A 299 -14.11 -20.48 -22.70
C VAL A 299 -15.44 -20.93 -23.30
N ARG A 300 -15.39 -21.78 -24.33
CA ARG A 300 -16.59 -22.36 -24.95
C ARG A 300 -17.14 -23.49 -24.07
N ASP A 301 -18.43 -23.42 -23.73
CA ASP A 301 -19.15 -24.41 -22.92
C ASP A 301 -18.49 -24.79 -21.58
N GLY A 302 -17.69 -23.86 -21.04
CA GLY A 302 -16.92 -24.10 -19.82
C GLY A 302 -17.72 -23.91 -18.55
N THR A 303 -17.38 -24.71 -17.53
CA THR A 303 -17.93 -24.56 -16.19
C THR A 303 -17.32 -23.34 -15.47
N ILE A 304 -17.98 -22.87 -14.40
CA ILE A 304 -17.43 -21.84 -13.50
C ILE A 304 -16.05 -22.29 -12.96
N ARG A 305 -15.91 -23.59 -12.68
CA ARG A 305 -14.65 -24.19 -12.24
C ARG A 305 -13.54 -24.01 -13.27
N GLN A 306 -13.79 -24.36 -14.54
CA GLN A 306 -12.79 -24.22 -15.59
C GLN A 306 -12.38 -22.75 -15.77
N THR A 307 -13.33 -21.82 -15.70
CA THR A 307 -13.03 -20.38 -15.72
C THR A 307 -12.12 -19.98 -14.56
N ALA A 308 -12.41 -20.47 -13.35
CA ALA A 308 -11.61 -20.20 -12.16
C ALA A 308 -10.19 -20.79 -12.25
N GLU A 309 -10.02 -21.98 -12.84
CA GLU A 309 -8.70 -22.59 -13.09
C GLU A 309 -7.86 -21.73 -14.05
N TRP A 310 -8.44 -21.26 -15.16
CA TRP A 310 -7.76 -20.33 -16.08
C TRP A 310 -7.46 -18.98 -15.44
N GLN A 311 -8.36 -18.48 -14.59
CA GLN A 311 -8.16 -17.25 -13.83
C GLN A 311 -7.02 -17.39 -12.81
N LEU A 312 -6.89 -18.56 -12.17
CA LEU A 312 -5.79 -18.85 -11.26
C LEU A 312 -4.45 -18.88 -12.02
N LEU A 313 -4.43 -19.51 -13.19
CA LEU A 313 -3.25 -19.51 -14.06
C LEU A 313 -2.85 -18.09 -14.48
N LEU A 314 -3.81 -17.25 -14.88
CA LEU A 314 -3.55 -15.84 -15.19
C LEU A 314 -2.88 -15.13 -14.01
N GLY A 315 -3.44 -15.29 -12.81
CA GLY A 315 -2.88 -14.72 -11.60
C GLY A 315 -1.47 -15.24 -11.29
N ALA A 316 -1.21 -16.53 -11.49
CA ALA A 316 0.12 -17.12 -11.29
C ALA A 316 1.16 -16.55 -12.26
N ILE A 317 0.79 -16.32 -13.54
CA ILE A 317 1.69 -15.71 -14.54
C ILE A 317 1.96 -14.22 -14.24
N ALA A 318 1.03 -13.55 -13.56
CA ALA A 318 1.18 -12.14 -13.19
C ALA A 318 2.17 -11.91 -12.02
N LEU A 319 2.42 -12.91 -11.16
CA LEU A 319 3.27 -12.77 -9.97
C LEU A 319 4.78 -12.64 -10.26
N PRO A 320 5.40 -13.40 -11.18
CA PRO A 320 6.82 -13.28 -11.51
C PRO A 320 7.30 -11.85 -11.77
N GLY A 321 6.44 -11.02 -12.39
CA GLY A 321 6.72 -9.61 -12.63
C GLY A 321 7.08 -8.84 -11.36
N VAL A 322 6.38 -9.12 -10.23
CA VAL A 322 6.66 -8.48 -8.93
C VAL A 322 8.11 -8.71 -8.51
N PHE A 323 8.56 -9.97 -8.52
CA PHE A 323 9.91 -10.36 -8.11
C PHE A 323 10.98 -9.77 -9.02
N LEU A 324 10.77 -9.86 -10.34
CA LEU A 324 11.71 -9.29 -11.31
C LEU A 324 11.83 -7.77 -11.15
N GLY A 325 10.72 -7.06 -10.96
CA GLY A 325 10.74 -5.62 -10.76
C GLY A 325 11.41 -5.23 -9.43
N ALA A 326 11.19 -6.02 -8.37
CA ALA A 326 11.87 -5.83 -7.09
C ALA A 326 13.39 -5.94 -7.24
N ILE A 327 13.89 -6.96 -7.93
CA ILE A 327 15.34 -7.18 -8.14
C ILE A 327 15.94 -6.08 -9.02
N LEU A 328 15.23 -5.65 -10.07
CA LEU A 328 15.76 -4.71 -11.05
C LEU A 328 15.68 -3.23 -10.60
N CYS A 329 14.80 -2.88 -9.67
CA CYS A 329 14.57 -1.47 -9.29
C CYS A 329 15.79 -0.75 -8.72
N ASP A 330 16.67 -1.48 -8.02
CA ASP A 330 17.94 -0.97 -7.51
C ASP A 330 19.05 -0.99 -8.56
N ARG A 331 18.97 -1.85 -9.58
CA ARG A 331 20.01 -1.99 -10.61
C ARG A 331 19.87 -1.00 -11.76
N ILE A 332 18.66 -0.88 -12.29
CA ILE A 332 18.38 -0.04 -13.48
C ILE A 332 17.67 1.28 -13.12
N GLY A 333 17.27 1.46 -11.86
CA GLY A 333 16.58 2.64 -11.36
C GLY A 333 15.05 2.55 -11.47
N ARG A 334 14.35 3.14 -10.48
CA ARG A 334 12.89 3.02 -10.32
C ARG A 334 12.11 3.56 -11.53
N LYS A 335 12.53 4.72 -12.03
CA LYS A 335 11.92 5.36 -13.21
C LYS A 335 12.00 4.45 -14.46
N ASN A 336 13.15 3.80 -14.67
CA ASN A 336 13.35 2.94 -15.84
C ASN A 336 12.54 1.65 -15.74
N VAL A 337 12.50 1.02 -14.55
CA VAL A 337 11.61 -0.15 -14.31
C VAL A 337 10.15 0.21 -14.60
N MET A 338 9.70 1.39 -14.16
CA MET A 338 8.34 1.86 -14.39
C MET A 338 8.02 2.01 -15.88
N MET A 339 8.91 2.64 -16.66
CA MET A 339 8.74 2.78 -18.12
C MET A 339 8.75 1.42 -18.83
N ILE A 340 9.61 0.49 -18.43
CA ILE A 340 9.66 -0.86 -19.01
C ILE A 340 8.34 -1.60 -18.75
N GLY A 341 7.75 -1.51 -17.55
CA GLY A 341 6.46 -2.14 -17.29
C GLY A 341 5.32 -1.55 -18.11
N PHE A 342 5.27 -0.22 -18.27
CA PHE A 342 4.30 0.40 -19.19
C PHE A 342 4.52 0.00 -20.65
N SER A 343 5.78 -0.21 -21.07
CA SER A 343 6.08 -0.72 -22.41
C SER A 343 5.55 -2.15 -22.62
N GLY A 344 5.50 -2.97 -21.57
CA GLY A 344 4.86 -4.29 -21.64
C GLY A 344 3.35 -4.19 -21.84
N TYR A 345 2.67 -3.21 -21.22
CA TYR A 345 1.26 -2.92 -21.51
C TYR A 345 1.04 -2.51 -22.97
N LEU A 346 1.93 -1.68 -23.52
CA LEU A 346 1.91 -1.30 -24.92
C LEU A 346 2.04 -2.53 -25.83
N VAL A 347 3.09 -3.34 -25.64
CA VAL A 347 3.39 -4.49 -26.50
C VAL A 347 2.31 -5.57 -26.39
N PHE A 348 2.04 -6.07 -25.19
CA PHE A 348 1.08 -7.16 -25.00
C PHE A 348 -0.37 -6.69 -25.21
N GLY A 349 -0.70 -5.46 -24.83
CA GLY A 349 -2.02 -4.87 -25.10
C GLY A 349 -2.32 -4.75 -26.59
N LEU A 350 -1.36 -4.30 -27.41
CA LEU A 350 -1.53 -4.27 -28.86
C LEU A 350 -1.58 -5.67 -29.48
N ILE A 351 -0.74 -6.61 -29.02
CA ILE A 351 -0.79 -7.99 -29.52
C ILE A 351 -2.17 -8.60 -29.28
N ILE A 352 -2.69 -8.51 -28.05
CA ILE A 352 -4.02 -9.06 -27.70
C ILE A 352 -5.12 -8.29 -28.44
N GLY A 353 -5.04 -6.96 -28.49
CA GLY A 353 -6.04 -6.11 -29.12
C GLY A 353 -6.15 -6.33 -30.63
N CYS A 354 -5.04 -6.24 -31.35
CA CYS A 354 -5.03 -6.37 -32.81
C CYS A 354 -5.27 -7.81 -33.28
N ALA A 355 -4.79 -8.81 -32.54
CA ALA A 355 -4.96 -10.23 -32.89
C ALA A 355 -6.08 -10.92 -32.09
N TYR A 356 -7.01 -10.16 -31.49
CA TYR A 356 -8.02 -10.67 -30.55
C TYR A 356 -8.80 -11.87 -31.10
N SER A 357 -9.26 -11.79 -32.34
CA SER A 357 -10.07 -12.84 -33.00
C SER A 357 -9.31 -14.14 -33.25
N HIS A 358 -7.98 -14.09 -33.33
CA HIS A 358 -7.11 -15.25 -33.52
C HIS A 358 -6.68 -15.83 -32.18
N ILE A 359 -6.24 -14.97 -31.25
CA ILE A 359 -5.76 -15.37 -29.92
C ILE A 359 -6.87 -16.00 -29.09
N THR A 360 -8.10 -15.46 -29.14
CA THR A 360 -9.23 -16.02 -28.38
C THR A 360 -9.72 -17.38 -28.87
N LYS A 361 -9.35 -17.80 -30.09
CA LYS A 361 -9.60 -19.18 -30.54
C LYS A 361 -8.70 -20.19 -29.81
N ILE A 362 -7.56 -19.73 -29.31
CA ILE A 362 -6.57 -20.53 -28.59
C ILE A 362 -6.53 -20.03 -27.14
N LEU A 363 -7.47 -20.52 -26.32
CA LEU A 363 -7.63 -20.06 -24.94
C LEU A 363 -6.32 -20.03 -24.11
N PRO A 364 -5.43 -21.04 -24.16
CA PRO A 364 -4.17 -20.97 -23.41
C PRO A 364 -3.29 -19.80 -23.86
N LEU A 365 -3.26 -19.50 -25.17
CA LEU A 365 -2.49 -18.39 -25.73
C LEU A 365 -3.03 -17.05 -25.23
N PHE A 366 -4.36 -16.90 -25.21
CA PHE A 366 -5.01 -15.71 -24.65
C PHE A 366 -4.63 -15.49 -23.18
N VAL A 367 -4.73 -16.54 -22.36
CA VAL A 367 -4.41 -16.45 -20.92
C VAL A 367 -2.93 -16.14 -20.69
N VAL A 368 -2.02 -16.71 -21.47
CA VAL A 368 -0.58 -16.43 -21.36
C VAL A 368 -0.27 -14.98 -21.70
N PHE A 369 -0.74 -14.47 -22.84
CA PHE A 369 -0.49 -13.06 -23.20
C PHE A 369 -1.12 -12.09 -22.21
N TYR A 370 -2.33 -12.39 -21.75
CA TYR A 370 -2.99 -11.56 -20.74
C TYR A 370 -2.25 -11.60 -19.40
N GLY A 371 -1.79 -12.77 -18.98
CA GLY A 371 -0.92 -12.94 -17.81
C GLY A 371 0.38 -12.16 -17.95
N LEU A 372 1.05 -12.19 -19.11
CA LEU A 372 2.28 -11.43 -19.38
C LEU A 372 2.05 -9.91 -19.36
N MET A 373 0.90 -9.44 -19.85
CA MET A 373 0.49 -8.04 -19.74
C MET A 373 0.35 -7.62 -18.27
N GLN A 374 -0.36 -8.42 -17.46
CA GLN A 374 -0.51 -8.18 -16.01
C GLN A 374 0.85 -8.27 -15.29
N SER A 375 1.69 -9.24 -15.66
CA SER A 375 3.05 -9.41 -15.13
C SER A 375 3.92 -8.19 -15.41
N SER A 376 3.82 -7.60 -16.61
CA SER A 376 4.52 -6.36 -16.97
C SER A 376 4.03 -5.17 -16.14
N GLY A 377 2.72 -5.12 -15.86
CA GLY A 377 2.14 -4.15 -14.94
C GLY A 377 2.69 -4.25 -13.54
N ASN A 378 2.71 -5.45 -12.98
CA ASN A 378 3.30 -5.70 -11.67
C ASN A 378 4.81 -5.42 -11.64
N PHE A 379 5.53 -5.75 -12.71
CA PHE A 379 6.96 -5.49 -12.85
C PHE A 379 7.30 -4.00 -12.75
N GLY A 380 6.60 -3.15 -13.51
CA GLY A 380 6.84 -1.71 -13.53
C GLY A 380 5.90 -0.95 -12.61
N PRO A 381 4.80 -0.39 -13.14
CA PRO A 381 3.97 0.54 -12.40
C PRO A 381 3.43 -0.02 -11.07
N GLY A 382 3.00 -1.28 -11.01
CA GLY A 382 2.51 -1.90 -9.76
C GLY A 382 3.54 -1.84 -8.62
N ASN A 383 4.80 -2.20 -8.90
CA ASN A 383 5.88 -2.09 -7.92
C ASN A 383 6.32 -0.63 -7.67
N MET A 384 6.43 0.16 -8.74
CA MET A 384 7.11 1.45 -8.71
C MET A 384 6.24 2.59 -8.21
N LEU A 385 4.92 2.55 -8.38
CA LEU A 385 4.04 3.67 -7.99
C LEU A 385 4.08 3.94 -6.49
N GLY A 386 3.89 2.90 -5.69
CA GLY A 386 4.02 2.98 -4.23
C GLY A 386 5.45 3.33 -3.83
N LEU A 387 6.46 2.67 -4.42
CA LEU A 387 7.86 2.90 -4.07
C LEU A 387 8.30 4.34 -4.39
N ILE A 388 8.01 4.84 -5.59
CA ILE A 388 8.37 6.20 -6.00
C ILE A 388 7.60 7.22 -5.17
N SER A 389 6.35 6.95 -4.79
CA SER A 389 5.59 7.86 -3.93
C SER A 389 6.15 7.89 -2.50
N SER A 390 6.45 6.74 -1.91
CA SER A 390 7.03 6.67 -0.57
C SER A 390 8.44 7.25 -0.55
N GLU A 391 9.20 7.02 -1.63
CA GLU A 391 10.51 7.59 -1.78
C GLU A 391 10.39 9.08 -2.03
N SER A 392 9.63 9.64 -2.99
CA SER A 392 9.69 11.05 -3.45
C SER A 392 9.37 12.14 -2.41
N TYR A 393 8.62 11.84 -1.36
CA TYR A 393 8.14 12.85 -0.40
C TYR A 393 8.90 12.82 0.94
N ALA A 394 9.13 14.00 1.51
CA ALA A 394 9.70 14.14 2.85
C ALA A 394 8.77 13.54 3.92
N THR A 395 9.33 12.96 4.98
CA THR A 395 8.61 12.15 5.97
C THR A 395 7.39 12.87 6.56
N GLY A 396 7.53 14.15 6.89
CA GLY A 396 6.44 14.95 7.50
C GLY A 396 5.22 15.18 6.61
N VAL A 397 5.35 15.03 5.29
CA VAL A 397 4.26 15.22 4.31
C VAL A 397 4.04 13.99 3.42
N ARG A 398 4.80 12.92 3.66
CA ARG A 398 4.79 11.69 2.86
C ARG A 398 3.43 11.02 2.92
N GLY A 399 2.83 10.92 4.10
CA GLY A 399 1.49 10.34 4.28
C GLY A 399 0.45 11.03 3.41
N THR A 400 0.40 12.37 3.46
CA THR A 400 -0.54 13.19 2.69
C THR A 400 -0.32 13.07 1.17
N CYS A 401 0.93 13.23 0.70
CA CYS A 401 1.23 13.20 -0.74
C CYS A 401 1.09 11.79 -1.33
N TYR A 402 1.47 10.76 -0.57
CA TYR A 402 1.23 9.36 -0.92
C TYR A 402 -0.27 9.06 -0.97
N GLY A 403 -1.01 9.47 0.06
CA GLY A 403 -2.46 9.29 0.14
C GLY A 403 -3.19 9.96 -1.02
N LEU A 404 -2.80 11.20 -1.38
CA LEU A 404 -3.34 11.88 -2.56
C LEU A 404 -3.01 11.13 -3.86
N SER A 405 -1.78 10.67 -4.03
CA SER A 405 -1.37 9.90 -5.22
C SER A 405 -2.17 8.59 -5.34
N ALA A 406 -2.35 7.89 -4.23
CA ALA A 406 -3.15 6.67 -4.17
C ALA A 406 -4.64 6.96 -4.45
N ALA A 407 -5.20 8.05 -3.90
CA ALA A 407 -6.59 8.45 -4.15
C ALA A 407 -6.85 8.77 -5.61
N VAL A 408 -5.92 9.47 -6.27
CA VAL A 408 -6.01 9.73 -7.72
C VAL A 408 -5.86 8.43 -8.52
N GLY A 409 -4.99 7.51 -8.10
CA GLY A 409 -4.92 6.16 -8.64
C GLY A 409 -6.27 5.44 -8.58
N LYS A 410 -6.87 5.35 -7.39
CA LYS A 410 -8.18 4.72 -7.19
C LYS A 410 -9.31 5.43 -7.94
N ALA A 411 -9.23 6.74 -8.14
CA ALA A 411 -10.13 7.45 -9.05
C ALA A 411 -9.98 6.95 -10.50
N GLY A 412 -8.74 6.74 -10.96
CA GLY A 412 -8.45 6.06 -12.23
C GLY A 412 -9.10 4.69 -12.30
N ALA A 413 -8.92 3.85 -11.27
CA ALA A 413 -9.56 2.53 -11.17
C ALA A 413 -11.08 2.61 -11.31
N ALA A 414 -11.71 3.56 -10.61
CA ALA A 414 -13.16 3.68 -10.58
C ALA A 414 -13.73 4.15 -11.91
N ILE A 415 -13.06 5.12 -12.55
CA ILE A 415 -13.43 5.63 -13.87
C ILE A 415 -13.20 4.55 -14.93
N GLY A 416 -12.08 3.85 -14.89
CA GLY A 416 -11.78 2.74 -15.79
C GLY A 416 -12.79 1.61 -15.68
N THR A 417 -13.14 1.21 -14.45
CA THR A 417 -14.18 0.19 -14.16
C THR A 417 -15.54 0.61 -14.72
N GLN A 418 -15.91 1.88 -14.56
CA GLN A 418 -17.17 2.42 -15.11
C GLN A 418 -17.15 2.50 -16.64
N ALA A 419 -16.02 2.86 -17.24
CA ALA A 419 -15.85 3.01 -18.68
C ALA A 419 -15.73 1.67 -19.42
N PHE A 420 -15.28 0.61 -18.72
CA PHE A 420 -14.99 -0.70 -19.30
C PHE A 420 -16.17 -1.32 -20.06
N THR A 421 -17.36 -1.36 -19.42
CA THR A 421 -18.56 -1.94 -20.03
C THR A 421 -19.02 -1.17 -21.29
N PRO A 422 -19.16 0.17 -21.26
CA PRO A 422 -19.46 0.98 -22.45
C PRO A 422 -18.47 0.79 -23.61
N ILE A 423 -17.15 0.76 -23.32
CA ILE A 423 -16.10 0.52 -24.32
C ILE A 423 -16.33 -0.83 -24.99
N LYS A 424 -16.49 -1.88 -24.18
CA LYS A 424 -16.72 -3.24 -24.66
C LYS A 424 -17.96 -3.34 -25.55
N GLN A 425 -19.08 -2.72 -25.15
CA GLN A 425 -20.35 -2.83 -25.86
C GLN A 425 -20.36 -2.07 -27.19
N LYS A 426 -19.72 -0.89 -27.25
CA LYS A 426 -19.74 -0.04 -28.45
C LYS A 426 -18.60 -0.33 -29.42
N LEU A 427 -17.40 -0.60 -28.91
CA LEU A 427 -16.19 -0.76 -29.72
C LEU A 427 -15.77 -2.23 -29.86
N GLY A 428 -16.11 -3.07 -28.87
CA GLY A 428 -15.78 -4.49 -28.83
C GLY A 428 -14.70 -4.83 -27.79
N ASN A 429 -14.59 -6.12 -27.44
CA ASN A 429 -13.65 -6.60 -26.41
C ASN A 429 -12.18 -6.26 -26.70
N GLN A 430 -11.77 -6.25 -27.97
CA GLN A 430 -10.40 -5.92 -28.38
C GLN A 430 -9.95 -4.52 -27.93
N TRP A 431 -10.87 -3.55 -27.86
CA TRP A 431 -10.55 -2.18 -27.52
C TRP A 431 -10.19 -1.98 -26.06
N THR A 432 -10.58 -2.89 -25.17
CA THR A 432 -10.15 -2.83 -23.76
C THR A 432 -8.64 -3.04 -23.64
N PHE A 433 -8.05 -3.85 -24.54
CA PHE A 433 -6.61 -4.10 -24.61
C PHE A 433 -5.87 -3.02 -25.42
N ILE A 434 -6.49 -2.46 -26.46
CA ILE A 434 -5.90 -1.34 -27.21
C ILE A 434 -5.82 -0.08 -26.33
N ILE A 435 -6.87 0.20 -25.54
CA ILE A 435 -6.84 1.33 -24.59
C ILE A 435 -5.78 1.11 -23.52
N ALA A 436 -5.59 -0.14 -23.07
CA ALA A 436 -4.48 -0.48 -22.17
C ALA A 436 -3.12 -0.10 -22.77
N ALA A 437 -2.92 -0.35 -24.06
CA ALA A 437 -1.69 0.06 -24.76
C ALA A 437 -1.55 1.58 -24.90
N ILE A 438 -2.64 2.31 -25.19
CA ILE A 438 -2.64 3.78 -25.24
C ILE A 438 -2.25 4.36 -23.88
N CYS A 439 -2.88 3.88 -22.79
CA CYS A 439 -2.51 4.25 -21.43
C CYS A 439 -1.05 3.89 -21.11
N GLY A 440 -0.53 2.79 -21.66
CA GLY A 440 0.90 2.43 -21.59
C GLY A 440 1.80 3.50 -22.21
N VAL A 441 1.51 3.98 -23.42
CA VAL A 441 2.28 5.06 -24.07
C VAL A 441 2.23 6.34 -23.25
N VAL A 442 1.03 6.77 -22.84
CA VAL A 442 0.86 7.98 -22.03
C VAL A 442 1.57 7.82 -20.67
N GLY A 443 1.52 6.62 -20.09
CA GLY A 443 2.22 6.28 -18.86
C GLY A 443 3.73 6.43 -19.01
N ILE A 444 4.33 5.94 -20.10
CA ILE A 444 5.76 6.15 -20.41
C ILE A 444 6.08 7.64 -20.48
N LEU A 445 5.26 8.42 -21.19
CA LEU A 445 5.49 9.87 -21.33
C LEU A 445 5.40 10.58 -19.97
N VAL A 446 4.36 10.32 -19.18
CA VAL A 446 4.20 10.92 -17.85
C VAL A 446 5.37 10.53 -16.94
N THR A 447 5.76 9.26 -16.93
CA THR A 447 6.93 8.80 -16.18
C THR A 447 8.20 9.50 -16.67
N TRP A 448 8.41 9.62 -17.98
CA TRP A 448 9.61 10.23 -18.53
C TRP A 448 9.75 11.71 -18.15
N PHE A 449 8.67 12.49 -18.24
CA PHE A 449 8.70 13.93 -17.98
C PHE A 449 8.64 14.32 -16.49
N PHE A 450 7.82 13.63 -15.70
CA PHE A 450 7.44 14.11 -14.36
C PHE A 450 7.97 13.26 -13.21
N VAL A 451 8.32 12.00 -13.44
CA VAL A 451 8.87 11.14 -12.38
C VAL A 451 10.36 11.45 -12.16
N PRO A 452 10.76 11.77 -10.92
CA PRO A 452 12.16 12.06 -10.59
C PRO A 452 13.03 10.80 -10.68
N ASN A 453 14.30 11.00 -11.02
CA ASN A 453 15.31 9.96 -10.92
C ASN A 453 15.71 9.79 -9.45
N LEU A 454 15.10 8.81 -8.78
CA LEU A 454 15.39 8.47 -7.39
C LEU A 454 16.54 7.46 -7.36
N SER A 455 17.72 7.88 -6.91
CA SER A 455 18.88 7.02 -6.70
C SER A 455 19.41 7.21 -5.29
N GLY A 456 19.22 6.22 -4.41
CA GLY A 456 20.00 6.00 -3.18
C GLY A 456 20.05 7.10 -2.10
N ASP A 457 19.46 8.29 -2.33
CA ASP A 457 19.49 9.40 -1.38
C ASP A 457 18.79 9.00 -0.07
N ASN A 458 19.48 9.20 1.05
CA ASN A 458 18.95 8.94 2.37
C ASN A 458 17.74 9.86 2.63
N LEU A 459 16.62 9.29 3.12
CA LEU A 459 15.39 10.03 3.40
C LEU A 459 15.64 11.28 4.24
N ARG A 460 16.61 11.20 5.16
CA ARG A 460 17.02 12.31 6.02
C ARG A 460 17.47 13.55 5.24
N VAL A 461 18.30 13.37 4.21
CA VAL A 461 18.82 14.48 3.40
C VAL A 461 17.67 15.22 2.70
N ARG A 462 16.62 14.51 2.32
CA ARG A 462 15.45 15.11 1.69
C ARG A 462 14.51 15.78 2.66
N ASP A 463 14.38 15.23 3.86
CA ASP A 463 13.68 15.90 4.95
C ASP A 463 14.35 17.23 5.29
N GLU A 464 15.69 17.26 5.32
CA GLU A 464 16.49 18.47 5.53
C GLU A 464 16.31 19.50 4.41
N ARG A 465 16.42 19.09 3.14
CA ARG A 465 16.18 19.99 1.99
C ARG A 465 14.77 20.59 2.00
N PHE A 466 13.77 19.78 2.30
CA PHE A 466 12.39 20.24 2.38
C PHE A 466 12.20 21.23 3.53
N ARG A 467 12.80 20.96 4.70
CA ARG A 467 12.77 21.88 5.83
C ARG A 467 13.45 23.21 5.52
N ALA A 468 14.62 23.19 4.88
CA ALA A 468 15.32 24.41 4.45
C ALA A 468 14.44 25.26 3.51
N TYR A 469 13.75 24.62 2.57
CA TYR A 469 12.79 25.31 1.70
C TYR A 469 11.64 25.98 2.47
N LEU A 470 11.09 25.31 3.48
CA LEU A 470 10.01 25.88 4.29
C LEU A 470 10.48 27.12 5.07
N VAL A 471 11.65 27.03 5.72
CA VAL A 471 12.24 28.16 6.46
C VAL A 471 12.55 29.33 5.52
N ALA A 472 13.12 29.06 4.35
CA ALA A 472 13.40 30.09 3.34
C ALA A 472 12.15 30.81 2.83
N ASN A 473 10.98 30.17 2.90
CA ASN A 473 9.70 30.76 2.51
C ASN A 473 8.88 31.27 3.72
N GLY A 474 9.53 31.47 4.87
CA GLY A 474 8.94 32.13 6.04
C GLY A 474 7.98 31.24 6.85
N TRP A 475 8.09 29.92 6.76
CA TRP A 475 7.33 29.01 7.62
C TRP A 475 8.05 28.81 8.97
N ASP A 476 7.34 29.12 10.06
CA ASP A 476 7.82 29.12 11.45
C ASP A 476 7.22 27.97 12.30
N GLY A 477 6.63 26.97 11.64
CA GLY A 477 6.00 25.83 12.32
C GLY A 477 7.00 24.84 12.95
N ALA A 478 6.60 24.25 14.08
CA ALA A 478 7.37 23.21 14.76
C ALA A 478 7.21 21.83 14.07
N MET A 479 8.31 21.07 13.98
CA MET A 479 8.31 19.66 13.57
C MET A 479 8.67 18.74 14.75
N GLY A 480 8.05 17.56 14.80
CA GLY A 480 8.34 16.51 15.77
C GLY A 480 7.36 16.42 16.96
N GLU A 481 7.27 15.23 17.55
CA GLU A 481 6.55 14.95 18.81
C GLU A 481 7.30 15.53 20.02
N ASP A 482 6.56 15.83 21.10
CA ASP A 482 7.05 16.59 22.27
C ASP A 482 8.36 16.04 22.88
N ASP A 483 8.63 14.74 22.78
CA ASP A 483 9.83 14.06 23.29
C ASP A 483 11.03 14.05 22.33
N LEU A 484 10.83 14.39 21.05
CA LEU A 484 11.84 14.36 19.99
C LEU A 484 12.00 15.70 19.28
N ARG A 485 11.40 16.78 19.82
CA ARG A 485 11.54 18.14 19.30
C ARG A 485 12.99 18.63 19.30
N ALA A 486 13.72 18.41 20.39
CA ALA A 486 15.13 18.82 20.50
C ALA A 486 16.01 18.13 19.44
N ASP A 487 15.86 16.80 19.28
CA ASP A 487 16.56 16.03 18.24
C ASP A 487 16.19 16.47 16.81
N ALA A 488 14.96 16.94 16.61
CA ALA A 488 14.54 17.48 15.33
C ALA A 488 15.24 18.82 15.04
N ASP A 489 15.42 19.67 16.05
CA ASP A 489 16.04 21.00 15.92
C ASP A 489 17.57 20.95 15.81
N ASP A 490 18.25 19.95 16.37
CA ASP A 490 19.71 19.77 16.24
C ASP A 490 20.19 19.62 14.78
N GLY A 491 19.34 19.16 13.86
CA GLY A 491 19.65 19.09 12.42
C GLY A 491 19.76 20.45 11.71
N ILE A 492 19.31 21.54 12.35
CA ILE A 492 19.36 22.91 11.81
C ILE A 492 20.81 23.42 11.81
N VAL A 493 21.57 23.14 12.87
CA VAL A 493 22.88 23.76 13.11
C VAL A 493 23.96 23.23 12.16
N LEU A 494 23.92 21.93 11.84
CA LEU A 494 24.93 21.29 10.99
C LEU A 494 24.78 21.64 9.50
N SER A 495 23.56 21.89 9.01
CA SER A 495 23.31 22.19 7.59
C SER A 495 23.63 23.64 7.22
N VAL A 496 23.33 24.59 8.10
CA VAL A 496 23.70 26.01 7.91
C VAL A 496 25.24 26.18 7.94
N ALA A 497 25.95 25.36 8.71
CA ALA A 497 27.40 25.32 8.71
C ALA A 497 27.98 24.67 7.43
N ALA A 498 27.33 23.64 6.89
CA ALA A 498 27.78 22.96 5.68
C ALA A 498 27.62 23.82 4.40
N ASP A 499 26.57 24.62 4.28
CA ASP A 499 26.40 25.52 3.12
C ASP A 499 27.35 26.72 3.18
N ARG A 500 27.63 27.28 4.37
CA ARG A 500 28.61 28.37 4.52
C ARG A 500 30.05 27.95 4.21
N SER A 501 30.37 26.65 4.25
CA SER A 501 31.70 26.14 3.89
C SER A 501 31.88 25.82 2.40
N LYS A 502 30.79 25.88 1.61
CA LYS A 502 30.83 25.71 0.15
C LYS A 502 30.75 27.04 -0.63
N GLU A 503 30.43 28.12 0.05
CA GLU A 503 30.45 29.50 -0.48
C GLU A 503 31.70 30.29 -0.06
N GLY A 504 32.70 29.62 0.54
CA GLY A 504 33.97 30.22 0.98
C GLY A 504 35.14 29.93 0.04
#